data_AF-A0A7S1H905-F1
#
_entry.id   AF-A0A7S1H905-F1
#
_cell.length_a   1.000
_cell.length_b   1.000
_cell.length_c   1.000
_cell.angle_alpha   90.00
_cell.angle_beta   90.00
_cell.angle_gamma   90.00
#
_symmetry.space_group_name_H-M   'P 1'
#
loop_
_entity.id
_entity.type
_entity.pdbx_description
1 polymer ?
#
loop_
_entity_poly.entity_id
_entity_poly.type
_entity_poly.pdbx_seq_one_letter_code
_entity_poly.pdbx_strand_id
1 'polypeptide(L)'
;AALPALQACADKRPQAICSYALGRIYGQQAMTASVIKLPGLASKTKDQLAKAVQLDPTLFEARNGLSQFYLMAPSFAGGSVAKARELADQVQARQPEQAKLLRAVLAMNEKDWAGAEREL
;
A
#
# COMPACT_ATOMS: atom_id res chain seq x y z
N ALA A 1 -1.74 -2.13 22.53
CA ALA A 1 -0.74 -3.20 22.72
C ALA A 1 -0.21 -3.83 21.42
N ALA A 2 -0.87 -3.67 20.26
CA ALA A 2 -0.46 -4.36 19.02
C ALA A 2 0.86 -3.84 18.38
N LEU A 3 1.14 -2.54 18.47
CA LEU A 3 2.35 -1.95 17.84
C LEU A 3 3.66 -2.55 18.37
N PRO A 4 3.93 -2.59 19.69
CA PRO A 4 5.16 -3.20 20.21
C PRO A 4 5.34 -4.67 19.80
N ALA A 5 4.26 -5.45 19.79
CA ALA A 5 4.31 -6.86 19.39
C ALA A 5 4.66 -7.03 17.90
N LEU A 6 4.10 -6.19 17.03
CA LEU A 6 4.40 -6.22 15.60
C LEU A 6 5.79 -5.69 15.27
N GLN A 7 6.27 -4.68 16.00
CA GLN A 7 7.66 -4.22 15.91
C GLN A 7 8.62 -5.35 16.28
N ALA A 8 8.38 -6.01 17.42
CA ALA A 8 9.18 -7.16 17.84
C ALA A 8 9.12 -8.32 16.82
N CYS A 9 7.98 -8.55 16.15
CA CYS A 9 7.93 -9.50 15.04
C CYS A 9 8.87 -9.10 13.90
N ALA A 10 8.75 -7.86 13.41
CA ALA A 10 9.54 -7.36 12.30
C ALA A 10 11.05 -7.36 12.59
N ASP A 11 11.44 -7.13 13.85
CA ASP A 11 12.83 -7.09 14.29
C ASP A 11 13.44 -8.49 14.47
N LYS A 12 12.68 -9.45 15.03
CA LYS A 12 13.17 -10.81 15.28
C LYS A 12 13.23 -11.66 14.01
N ARG A 13 12.23 -11.52 13.13
CA ARG A 13 12.16 -12.18 11.82
C ARG A 13 11.41 -11.27 10.86
N PRO A 14 12.08 -10.65 9.86
CA PRO A 14 11.41 -9.74 8.94
C PRO A 14 10.44 -10.50 8.04
N GLN A 15 9.20 -10.64 8.52
CA GLN A 15 8.10 -11.26 7.79
C GLN A 15 7.26 -10.19 7.11
N ALA A 16 6.94 -10.39 5.83
CA ALA A 16 6.12 -9.46 5.05
C ALA A 16 4.80 -9.11 5.75
N ILE A 17 4.15 -10.10 6.36
CA ILE A 17 2.88 -9.93 7.06
C ILE A 17 2.99 -8.98 8.26
N CYS A 18 4.11 -8.97 8.98
CA CYS A 18 4.32 -8.08 10.12
C CYS A 18 4.53 -6.63 9.66
N SER A 19 5.29 -6.42 8.59
CA SER A 19 5.40 -5.10 7.96
C SER A 19 4.07 -4.62 7.38
N TYR A 20 3.29 -5.50 6.73
CA TYR A 20 1.95 -5.15 6.25
C TYR A 20 1.03 -4.71 7.40
N ALA A 21 1.00 -5.46 8.50
CA ALA A 21 0.19 -5.12 9.67
C ALA A 21 0.60 -3.77 10.30
N LEU A 22 1.91 -3.49 10.40
CA LEU A 22 2.41 -2.18 10.84
C LEU A 22 1.96 -1.06 9.90
N GLY A 23 2.11 -1.25 8.58
CA GLY A 23 1.65 -0.30 7.58
C GLY A 23 0.17 0.02 7.74
N ARG A 24 -0.67 -0.99 7.94
CA ARG A 24 -2.10 -0.80 8.20
C ARG A 24 -2.39 0.00 9.46
N ILE A 25 -1.73 -0.32 10.59
CA ILE A 25 -1.96 0.40 11.84
C ILE A 25 -1.54 1.87 11.69
N TYR A 26 -0.37 2.13 11.10
CA TYR A 26 0.08 3.51 10.87
C TYR A 26 -0.85 4.27 9.92
N GLY A 27 -1.36 3.60 8.87
CA GLY A 27 -2.30 4.21 7.93
C GLY A 27 -3.61 4.60 8.60
N GLN A 28 -4.18 3.71 9.42
CA GLN A 28 -5.39 4.02 10.19
C GLN A 28 -5.16 5.17 11.18
N GLN A 29 -4.01 5.20 11.86
CA GLN A 29 -3.66 6.33 12.73
C GLN A 29 -3.50 7.63 11.94
N ALA A 30 -2.94 7.58 10.73
CA ALA A 30 -2.76 8.75 9.87
C ALA A 30 -4.10 9.37 9.47
N MET A 31 -5.13 8.55 9.19
CA MET A 31 -6.45 9.02 8.77
C MET A 31 -7.16 9.90 9.81
N THR A 32 -6.86 9.69 11.10
CA THR A 32 -7.46 10.45 12.21
C THR A 32 -6.43 11.33 12.94
N ALA A 33 -5.22 11.47 12.39
CA ALA A 33 -4.13 12.21 13.03
C ALA A 33 -4.30 13.72 12.85
N SER A 34 -3.81 14.48 13.82
CA SER A 34 -3.59 15.91 13.61
C SER A 34 -2.55 16.17 12.54
N VAL A 35 -2.61 17.34 11.91
CA VAL A 35 -1.67 17.79 10.86
C VAL A 35 -0.20 17.70 11.28
N ILE A 36 0.09 17.75 12.58
CA ILE A 36 1.44 17.64 13.15
C ILE A 36 1.95 16.19 13.09
N LYS A 37 1.10 15.20 13.37
CA LYS A 37 1.49 13.78 13.43
C LYS A 37 1.33 13.07 12.09
N LEU A 38 0.47 13.58 11.22
CA LEU A 38 0.12 12.98 9.93
C LEU A 38 1.34 12.67 9.05
N PRO A 39 2.32 13.58 8.84
CA PRO A 39 3.44 13.30 7.94
C PRO A 39 4.29 12.11 8.38
N GLY A 40 4.57 12.02 9.69
CA GLY A 40 5.34 10.91 10.25
C GLY A 40 4.62 9.57 10.15
N LEU A 41 3.30 9.56 10.37
CA LEU A 41 2.48 8.35 10.23
C LEU A 41 2.33 7.94 8.75
N ALA A 42 2.17 8.90 7.84
CA ALA A 42 2.09 8.66 6.41
C ALA A 42 3.40 8.05 5.88
N SER A 43 4.57 8.58 6.26
CA SER A 43 5.85 7.97 5.89
C SER A 43 5.96 6.54 6.40
N LYS A 44 5.69 6.31 7.69
CA LYS A 44 5.75 4.96 8.28
C LYS A 44 4.78 3.97 7.60
N THR A 45 3.61 4.45 7.18
CA THR A 45 2.64 3.65 6.41
C THR A 45 3.26 3.18 5.10
N LYS A 46 3.74 4.13 4.28
CA LYS A 46 4.38 3.85 3.00
C LYS A 46 5.59 2.92 3.15
N ASP A 47 6.47 3.21 4.10
CA ASP A 47 7.72 2.48 4.28
C ASP A 47 7.48 1.03 4.70
N GLN A 48 6.49 0.79 5.58
CA GLN A 48 6.14 -0.56 6.00
C GLN A 48 5.39 -1.35 4.91
N LEU A 49 4.51 -0.70 4.14
CA LEU A 49 3.85 -1.36 3.00
C LEU A 49 4.86 -1.71 1.90
N ALA A 50 5.78 -0.79 1.57
CA ALA A 50 6.86 -1.06 0.63
C ALA A 50 7.77 -2.19 1.10
N LYS A 51 8.15 -2.20 2.38
CA LYS A 51 8.92 -3.29 2.98
C LYS A 51 8.17 -4.63 2.89
N ALA A 52 6.86 -4.64 3.12
CA ALA A 52 6.06 -5.86 2.99
C ALA A 52 6.07 -6.40 1.55
N VAL A 53 5.93 -5.53 0.54
CA VAL A 53 6.02 -5.92 -0.88
C VAL A 53 7.42 -6.42 -1.26
N GLN A 54 8.47 -5.82 -0.69
CA GLN A 54 9.85 -6.28 -0.91
C GLN A 54 10.10 -7.66 -0.30
N LEU A 55 9.58 -7.92 0.89
CA LEU A 55 9.74 -9.19 1.60
C LEU A 55 8.91 -10.32 0.98
N ASP A 56 7.70 -10.00 0.53
CA ASP A 56 6.83 -10.94 -0.18
C ASP A 56 6.17 -10.23 -1.37
N PRO A 57 6.75 -10.35 -2.58
CA PRO A 57 6.18 -9.79 -3.80
C PRO A 57 4.85 -10.43 -4.21
N THR A 58 4.44 -11.54 -3.58
CA THR A 58 3.17 -12.22 -3.87
C THR A 58 2.03 -11.76 -2.96
N LEU A 59 2.34 -11.06 -1.86
CA LEU A 59 1.38 -10.54 -0.90
C LEU A 59 0.56 -9.39 -1.49
N PHE A 60 -0.60 -9.73 -2.05
CA PHE A 60 -1.50 -8.79 -2.72
C PHE A 60 -1.90 -7.62 -1.82
N GLU A 61 -2.21 -7.90 -0.56
CA GLU A 61 -2.73 -6.92 0.38
C GLU A 61 -1.73 -5.82 0.68
N ALA A 62 -0.43 -6.15 0.73
CA ALA A 62 0.64 -5.17 0.87
C ALA A 62 0.76 -4.30 -0.37
N ARG A 63 0.72 -4.92 -1.57
CA ARG A 63 0.80 -4.20 -2.85
C ARG A 63 -0.41 -3.29 -3.06
N ASN A 64 -1.62 -3.77 -2.79
CA ASN A 64 -2.84 -2.99 -2.86
C ASN A 64 -2.83 -1.83 -1.83
N GLY A 65 -2.38 -2.10 -0.59
CA GLY A 65 -2.22 -1.05 0.41
C GLY A 65 -1.25 0.05 -0.04
N LEU A 66 -0.11 -0.33 -0.65
CA LEU A 66 0.86 0.62 -1.17
C LEU A 66 0.32 1.41 -2.38
N SER A 67 -0.42 0.74 -3.27
CA SER A 67 -1.12 1.39 -4.38
C SER A 67 -2.10 2.45 -3.88
N GLN A 68 -2.95 2.09 -2.91
CA GLN A 68 -3.86 3.04 -2.27
C GLN A 68 -3.14 4.20 -1.58
N PHE A 69 -2.03 3.95 -0.89
CA PHE A 69 -1.21 5.02 -0.33
C PHE A 69 -0.78 6.01 -1.42
N TYR A 70 -0.24 5.50 -2.52
CA TYR A 70 0.22 6.33 -3.63
C TYR A 70 -0.91 7.12 -4.30
N LEU A 71 -2.14 6.60 -4.30
CA LEU A 71 -3.30 7.27 -4.89
C LEU A 71 -3.94 8.30 -3.96
N MET A 72 -3.98 8.03 -2.65
CA MET A 72 -4.63 8.92 -1.67
C MET A 72 -3.73 10.05 -1.17
N ALA A 73 -2.43 9.79 -1.02
CA ALA A 73 -1.51 10.80 -0.49
C ALA A 73 -1.32 11.95 -1.49
N PRO A 74 -1.21 13.21 -1.03
CA PRO A 74 -0.76 14.30 -1.88
C PRO A 74 0.63 14.03 -2.47
N SER A 75 0.92 14.55 -3.66
CA SER A 75 2.21 14.32 -4.34
C SER A 75 3.41 14.74 -3.47
N PHE A 76 3.32 15.88 -2.77
CA PHE A 76 4.38 16.36 -1.87
C PHE A 76 4.57 15.48 -0.63
N ALA A 77 3.56 14.67 -0.27
CA ALA A 77 3.59 13.73 0.85
C ALA A 77 3.93 12.29 0.40
N GLY A 78 4.33 12.11 -0.86
CA GLY A 78 4.76 10.83 -1.42
C GLY A 78 3.71 10.08 -2.23
N GLY A 79 2.58 10.71 -2.56
CA GLY A 79 1.62 10.19 -3.55
C GLY A 79 2.20 10.16 -4.97
N SER A 80 1.78 9.18 -5.77
CA SER A 80 2.18 9.03 -7.17
C SER A 80 1.32 8.02 -7.92
N VAL A 81 0.42 8.49 -8.80
CA VAL A 81 -0.36 7.62 -9.70
C VAL A 81 0.57 6.74 -10.56
N ALA A 82 1.69 7.29 -11.02
CA ALA A 82 2.68 6.54 -11.79
C ALA A 82 3.24 5.33 -11.02
N LYS A 83 3.59 5.50 -9.74
CA LYS A 83 4.06 4.37 -8.91
C LYS A 83 2.95 3.36 -8.62
N ALA A 84 1.72 3.82 -8.44
CA ALA A 84 0.59 2.90 -8.27
C ALA A 84 0.34 2.05 -9.54
N ARG A 85 0.49 2.65 -10.73
CA ARG A 85 0.47 1.94 -12.02
C ARG A 85 1.61 0.94 -12.16
N GLU A 86 2.82 1.35 -11.79
CA GLU A 86 3.99 0.48 -11.82
C GLU A 86 3.81 -0.79 -10.98
N LEU A 87 3.12 -0.72 -9.83
CA LEU A 87 2.82 -1.90 -9.02
C LEU A 87 1.93 -2.93 -9.75
N ALA A 88 1.01 -2.47 -10.61
CA ALA A 88 0.20 -3.36 -11.45
C ALA A 88 1.05 -3.99 -12.57
N ASP A 89 1.89 -3.17 -13.22
CA ASP A 89 2.75 -3.62 -14.31
C ASP A 89 3.78 -4.67 -13.84
N GLN A 90 4.40 -4.44 -12.67
CA GLN A 90 5.39 -5.35 -12.08
C GLN A 90 4.83 -6.74 -11.77
N VAL A 91 3.52 -6.86 -11.52
CA VAL A 91 2.89 -8.13 -11.16
C VAL A 91 2.18 -8.80 -12.34
N GLN A 92 1.95 -8.10 -13.45
CA GLN A 92 1.21 -8.60 -14.62
C GLN A 92 1.68 -9.97 -15.10
N ALA A 93 2.99 -10.17 -15.23
CA ALA A 93 3.56 -11.41 -15.75
C ALA A 93 3.41 -12.61 -14.80
N ARG A 94 3.33 -12.37 -13.49
CA ARG A 94 3.33 -13.43 -12.46
C ARG A 94 1.97 -13.69 -11.86
N GLN A 95 1.16 -12.65 -11.68
CA GLN A 95 -0.17 -12.72 -11.04
C GLN A 95 -1.12 -11.77 -11.80
N PRO A 96 -1.57 -12.16 -13.01
CA PRO A 96 -2.35 -11.30 -13.89
C PRO A 96 -3.67 -10.83 -13.26
N GLU A 97 -4.33 -11.68 -12.46
CA GLU A 97 -5.55 -11.30 -11.74
C GLU A 97 -5.29 -10.22 -10.68
N GLN A 98 -4.15 -10.27 -9.98
CA GLN A 98 -3.77 -9.19 -9.06
C GLN A 98 -3.47 -7.89 -9.81
N ALA A 99 -2.84 -7.97 -10.99
CA ALA A 99 -2.56 -6.80 -11.81
C ALA A 99 -3.86 -6.12 -12.29
N LYS A 100 -4.84 -6.93 -12.74
CA LYS A 100 -6.19 -6.45 -13.08
C LYS A 100 -6.85 -5.71 -11.92
N LEU A 101 -6.87 -6.30 -10.73
CA LEU A 101 -7.46 -5.66 -9.55
C LEU A 101 -6.78 -4.32 -9.21
N LEU A 102 -5.46 -4.22 -9.35
CA LEU A 102 -4.74 -2.96 -9.13
C LEU A 102 -5.07 -1.91 -10.20
N ARG A 103 -5.23 -2.32 -11.47
CA ARG A 103 -5.71 -1.44 -12.55
C ARG A 103 -7.13 -0.99 -12.33
N ALA A 104 -8.01 -1.85 -11.81
CA ALA A 104 -9.36 -1.45 -11.40
C ALA A 104 -9.32 -0.36 -10.32
N VAL A 105 -8.45 -0.50 -9.31
CA VAL A 105 -8.24 0.52 -8.26
C VAL A 105 -7.74 1.85 -8.84
N LEU A 106 -6.83 1.82 -9.80
CA LEU A 106 -6.35 3.00 -10.52
C LEU A 106 -7.48 3.68 -11.29
N ALA A 107 -8.25 2.92 -12.07
CA ALA A 107 -9.36 3.42 -12.86
C ALA A 107 -10.45 4.03 -11.95
N MET A 108 -10.77 3.40 -10.82
CA MET A 108 -11.70 3.97 -9.82
C MET A 108 -11.18 5.30 -9.26
N ASN A 109 -9.89 5.42 -8.96
CA ASN A 109 -9.29 6.68 -8.50
C ASN A 109 -9.36 7.78 -9.58
N GLU A 110 -9.21 7.41 -10.85
CA GLU A 110 -9.37 8.30 -12.02
C GLU A 110 -10.84 8.54 -12.40
N LYS A 111 -11.80 7.92 -11.70
CA LYS A 111 -13.25 7.93 -11.98
C LYS A 111 -13.62 7.32 -13.35
N ASP A 112 -12.76 6.48 -13.92
CA ASP A 112 -13.04 5.66 -15.09
C ASP A 112 -13.75 4.37 -14.67
N TRP A 113 -15.05 4.47 -14.39
CA TRP A 113 -15.86 3.33 -13.94
C TRP A 113 -15.91 2.22 -14.99
N ALA A 114 -16.03 2.58 -16.28
CA ALA A 114 -16.03 1.62 -17.37
C ALA A 114 -14.67 0.91 -17.49
N GLY A 115 -13.56 1.62 -17.26
CA GLY A 115 -12.23 1.02 -17.18
C GLY A 115 -12.08 0.06 -16.01
N ALA A 116 -12.61 0.42 -14.84
CA ALA A 116 -12.59 -0.45 -13.68
C ALA A 116 -13.37 -1.75 -13.92
N GLU A 117 -14.56 -1.67 -14.53
CA GLU A 117 -15.37 -2.85 -14.88
C GLU A 117 -14.69 -3.77 -15.90
N ARG A 118 -13.94 -3.22 -16.88
CA ARG A 118 -13.20 -4.03 -17.87
C ARG A 118 -12.09 -4.90 -17.27
N GLU A 119 -11.61 -4.56 -16.08
CA GLU A 119 -10.57 -5.31 -15.40
C GLU A 119 -11.13 -6.43 -14.50
N LEU A 120 -12.45 -6.49 -14.28
CA LEU A 120 -13.13 -7.53 -13.49
C LEU A 120 -13.71 -8.63 -14.39
#